data_AF-A0A7S2BVW3-F1
#
_entry.id   AF-A0A7S2BVW3-F1
#
_cell.length_a   1.000
_cell.length_b   1.000
_cell.length_c   1.000
_cell.angle_alpha   90.00
_cell.angle_beta   90.00
_cell.angle_gamma   90.00
#
_symmetry.space_group_name_H-M   'P 1'
#
loop_
_entity.id
_entity.type
_entity.pdbx_description
1 polymer ?
#
loop_
_entity_poly.entity_id
_entity_poly.type
_entity_poly.pdbx_seq_one_letter_code
_entity_poly.pdbx_strand_id
1 'polypeptide(L)'
;TRSQIFDRCTASANAPWPTCQSGIDNFMQSGIPADKLVLGLPWYGYRYECLGAATDQDDTCNIAQVPFRDVNCSDAAGSEISYAGINQILASGVNTTEVRRDPYLKTPYYNYRDSESGKLYQMW
;
A
#
# COMPACT_ATOMS: atom_id res chain seq x y z
N THR A 1 0.01 8.75 -2.02
CA THR A 1 -1.02 7.80 -2.46
C THR A 1 -0.64 7.27 -3.83
N ARG A 2 -0.97 6.02 -4.15
CA ARG A 2 -0.64 5.37 -5.43
C ARG A 2 -1.89 5.39 -6.32
N SER A 3 -2.37 6.59 -6.61
CA SER A 3 -3.72 6.78 -7.18
C SER A 3 -3.85 6.37 -8.64
N GLN A 4 -2.75 6.29 -9.38
CA GLN A 4 -2.70 5.71 -10.72
C GLN A 4 -1.74 4.52 -10.72
N ILE A 5 -2.23 3.35 -11.10
CA ILE A 5 -1.47 2.11 -11.21
C ILE A 5 -1.37 1.74 -12.69
N PHE A 6 -0.17 1.89 -13.26
CA PHE A 6 0.08 1.68 -14.70
C PHE A 6 0.43 0.23 -15.07
N ASP A 7 0.68 -0.60 -14.06
CA ASP A 7 1.05 -2.01 -14.22
C ASP A 7 -0.11 -2.94 -13.85
N ARG A 8 0.18 -4.07 -13.20
CA ARG A 8 -0.84 -5.02 -12.76
C ARG A 8 -1.59 -4.44 -11.57
N CYS A 9 -2.92 -4.56 -11.56
CA CYS A 9 -3.77 -4.25 -10.39
C CYS A 9 -3.36 -5.15 -9.20
N THR A 10 -2.40 -4.67 -8.42
CA THR A 10 -1.82 -5.36 -7.28
C THR A 10 -1.72 -4.39 -6.11
N ALA A 11 -2.02 -4.89 -4.91
CA ALA A 11 -1.84 -4.16 -3.67
C ALA A 11 -0.38 -3.71 -3.51
N SER A 12 -0.17 -2.50 -3.01
CA SER A 12 1.17 -1.94 -2.83
C SER A 12 1.14 -0.76 -1.87
N ALA A 13 2.33 -0.30 -1.47
CA ALA A 13 2.50 0.86 -0.62
C ALA A 13 1.86 2.13 -1.22
N ASN A 14 1.25 2.95 -0.36
CA ASN A 14 0.68 4.25 -0.71
C ASN A 14 1.73 5.36 -0.90
N ALA A 15 2.92 5.21 -0.30
CA ALA A 15 4.07 6.10 -0.42
C ALA A 15 5.39 5.30 -0.55
N PRO A 16 5.60 4.58 -1.66
CA PRO A 16 6.79 3.76 -1.84
C PRO A 16 8.05 4.63 -2.00
N TRP A 17 9.17 4.19 -1.41
CA TRP A 17 10.43 4.93 -1.39
C TRP A 17 10.89 5.45 -2.78
N PRO A 18 10.89 4.65 -3.87
CA PRO A 18 11.34 5.14 -5.18
C PRO A 18 10.49 6.31 -5.71
N THR A 19 9.18 6.31 -5.44
CA THR A 19 8.28 7.40 -5.86
C THR A 19 8.51 8.65 -5.00
N CYS A 20 8.69 8.50 -3.69
CA CYS A 20 9.04 9.61 -2.80
C CYS A 20 10.37 10.24 -3.21
N GLN A 21 11.40 9.43 -3.47
CA GLN A 21 12.71 9.91 -3.91
C GLN A 21 12.61 10.65 -5.24
N SER A 22 11.93 10.07 -6.23
CA SER A 22 11.70 10.72 -7.53
C SER A 22 10.99 12.08 -7.38
N GLY A 23 10.00 12.18 -6.48
CA GLY A 23 9.34 13.45 -6.17
C GLY A 23 10.29 14.50 -5.60
N ILE A 24 11.13 14.13 -4.64
CA ILE A 24 12.16 15.01 -4.05
C ILE A 24 13.15 15.46 -5.13
N ASP A 25 13.65 14.53 -5.94
CA ASP A 25 14.61 14.80 -7.01
C ASP A 25 14.03 15.79 -8.04
N ASN A 26 12.76 15.65 -8.42
CA ASN A 26 12.10 16.57 -9.35
C ASN A 26 12.01 18.01 -8.80
N PHE A 27 11.71 18.18 -7.51
CA PHE A 27 11.71 19.51 -6.89
C PHE A 27 13.11 20.12 -6.85
N MET A 28 14.13 19.33 -6.48
CA MET A 28 15.52 19.80 -6.44
C MET A 28 16.04 20.16 -7.84
N GLN A 29 15.73 19.35 -8.86
CA GLN A 29 16.07 19.62 -10.26
C GLN A 29 15.39 20.90 -10.80
N SER A 30 14.26 21.28 -10.22
CA SER A 30 13.58 22.55 -10.52
C SER A 30 14.17 23.76 -9.78
N GLY A 31 15.30 23.59 -9.08
CA GLY A 31 16.02 24.66 -8.38
C GLY A 31 15.52 24.94 -6.97
N ILE A 32 14.64 24.11 -6.40
CA ILE A 32 14.17 24.27 -5.02
C ILE A 32 15.21 23.69 -4.06
N PRO A 33 15.76 24.50 -3.13
CA PRO A 33 16.71 24.02 -2.14
C PRO A 33 16.14 22.92 -1.24
N ALA A 34 16.93 21.89 -0.95
CA ALA A 34 16.51 20.74 -0.16
C ALA A 34 16.08 21.12 1.28
N ASP A 35 16.71 22.13 1.87
CA ASP A 35 16.38 22.67 3.20
C ASP A 35 15.03 23.40 3.27
N LYS A 36 14.37 23.60 2.12
CA LYS A 36 13.00 24.12 2.01
C LYS A 36 11.96 23.04 1.73
N LEU A 37 12.36 21.79 1.56
CA LEU A 37 11.45 20.68 1.29
C LEU A 37 11.00 20.00 2.58
N VAL A 38 9.70 19.75 2.68
CA VAL A 38 9.10 18.94 3.76
C VAL A 38 8.44 17.73 3.12
N LEU A 39 8.94 16.53 3.44
CA LEU A 39 8.37 15.29 2.92
C LEU A 39 7.10 14.92 3.71
N GLY A 40 5.96 14.92 3.02
CA GLY A 40 4.72 14.40 3.58
C GLY A 40 4.75 12.88 3.65
N LEU A 41 4.48 12.31 4.83
CA LEU A 41 4.38 10.87 5.04
C LEU A 41 2.98 10.50 5.55
N PRO A 42 2.32 9.48 4.99
CA PRO A 42 1.00 9.06 5.44
C PRO A 42 1.10 8.36 6.80
N TRP A 43 0.31 8.81 7.77
CA TRP A 43 0.12 8.12 9.06
C TRP A 43 -1.06 7.14 9.01
N TYR A 44 -1.16 6.47 7.87
CA TYR A 44 -2.19 5.50 7.52
C TYR A 44 -1.63 4.57 6.44
N GLY A 45 -2.25 3.41 6.33
CA GLY A 45 -2.00 2.40 5.31
C GLY A 45 -3.24 2.13 4.48
N TYR A 46 -3.15 1.17 3.57
CA TYR A 46 -4.27 0.68 2.79
C TYR A 46 -4.48 -0.81 3.02
N ARG A 47 -5.74 -1.14 3.29
CA ARG A 47 -6.24 -2.51 3.28
C ARG A 47 -6.80 -2.84 1.89
N TYR A 48 -6.23 -3.85 1.23
CA TYR A 48 -6.70 -4.33 -0.06
C TYR A 48 -7.26 -5.74 0.04
N GLU A 49 -8.46 -5.97 -0.49
CA GLU A 49 -9.02 -7.33 -0.63
C GLU A 49 -8.29 -8.08 -1.73
N CYS A 50 -7.80 -9.28 -1.42
CA CYS A 50 -7.10 -10.13 -2.40
C CYS A 50 -8.11 -10.96 -3.20
N LEU A 51 -8.03 -10.86 -4.52
CA LEU A 51 -8.92 -11.55 -5.45
C LEU A 51 -8.32 -12.84 -6.01
N GLY A 52 -9.22 -13.75 -6.42
CA GLY A 52 -8.86 -14.98 -7.12
C GLY A 52 -8.34 -16.08 -6.18
N ALA A 53 -7.42 -16.90 -6.68
CA ALA A 53 -6.84 -18.03 -5.94
C ALA A 53 -5.68 -17.62 -5.02
N ALA A 54 -5.69 -16.39 -4.49
CA ALA A 54 -4.66 -15.89 -3.61
C ALA A 54 -4.59 -16.71 -2.31
N THR A 55 -3.38 -17.08 -1.91
CA THR A 55 -3.11 -17.82 -0.68
C THR A 55 -2.62 -16.90 0.43
N ASP A 56 -2.73 -17.37 1.67
CA ASP A 56 -2.29 -16.62 2.85
C ASP A 56 -0.82 -16.21 2.79
N GLN A 57 0.02 -16.99 2.12
CA GLN A 57 1.46 -16.79 2.07
C GLN A 57 1.92 -15.96 0.87
N ASP A 58 1.04 -15.65 -0.08
CA ASP A 58 1.42 -14.93 -1.30
C ASP A 58 2.02 -13.56 -0.96
N ASP A 59 3.12 -13.21 -1.61
CA ASP A 59 3.72 -11.88 -1.51
C ASP A 59 2.88 -10.84 -2.28
N THR A 60 2.20 -11.27 -3.35
CA THR A 60 1.40 -10.41 -4.21
C THR A 60 -0.09 -10.63 -4.01
N CYS A 61 -0.85 -9.54 -3.90
CA CYS A 61 -2.31 -9.56 -3.76
C CYS A 61 -2.94 -8.86 -4.97
N ASN A 62 -3.67 -9.60 -5.82
CA ASN A 62 -4.42 -9.02 -6.93
C ASN A 62 -5.64 -8.27 -6.40
N ILE A 63 -5.88 -7.06 -6.90
CA ILE A 63 -6.97 -6.17 -6.44
C ILE A 63 -7.98 -5.89 -7.55
N ALA A 64 -9.15 -5.40 -7.16
CA ALA A 64 -10.20 -5.03 -8.11
C ALA A 64 -9.74 -3.95 -9.10
N GLN A 65 -10.25 -4.01 -10.33
CA GLN A 65 -10.07 -2.94 -11.30
C GLN A 65 -10.96 -1.76 -10.92
N VAL A 66 -10.35 -0.68 -10.45
CA VAL A 66 -11.02 0.59 -10.16
C VAL A 66 -10.35 1.67 -10.99
N PRO A 67 -10.94 2.06 -12.15
CA PRO A 67 -10.31 3.02 -13.05
C PRO A 67 -10.18 4.42 -12.45
N PHE A 68 -9.08 5.11 -12.77
CA PHE A 68 -8.85 6.50 -12.36
C PHE A 68 -7.91 7.20 -13.35
N ARG A 69 -8.31 8.33 -13.94
CA ARG A 69 -7.48 9.13 -14.87
C ARG A 69 -6.72 8.27 -15.91
N ASP A 70 -7.49 7.62 -16.79
CA ASP A 70 -7.00 6.85 -17.94
C ASP A 70 -6.15 5.60 -17.60
N VAL A 71 -6.12 5.16 -16.35
CA VAL A 71 -5.61 3.83 -15.97
C VAL A 71 -6.72 2.95 -15.42
N ASN A 72 -6.57 1.63 -15.59
CA ASN A 72 -7.57 0.63 -15.19
C ASN A 72 -7.56 0.33 -13.68
N CYS A 73 -6.48 0.68 -13.00
CA CYS A 73 -6.18 0.30 -11.64
C CYS A 73 -5.88 1.55 -10.79
N SER A 74 -6.36 1.59 -9.55
CA SER A 74 -6.07 2.65 -8.59
C SER A 74 -6.08 2.13 -7.15
N ASP A 75 -5.55 2.93 -6.23
CA ASP A 75 -5.61 2.68 -4.78
C ASP A 75 -7.04 2.70 -4.21
N ALA A 76 -8.03 3.19 -4.97
CA ALA A 76 -9.45 3.17 -4.60
C ALA A 76 -10.05 1.75 -4.55
N ALA A 77 -9.33 0.73 -5.02
CA ALA A 77 -9.68 -0.68 -4.78
C ALA A 77 -9.44 -1.12 -3.33
N GLY A 78 -8.70 -0.33 -2.54
CA GLY A 78 -8.49 -0.54 -1.11
C GLY A 78 -9.25 0.47 -0.25
N SER A 79 -9.06 0.35 1.06
CA SER A 79 -9.58 1.31 2.04
C SER A 79 -8.44 1.82 2.92
N GLU A 80 -8.43 3.13 3.17
CA GLU A 80 -7.50 3.73 4.12
C GLU A 80 -7.77 3.21 5.53
N ILE A 81 -6.70 2.82 6.23
CA ILE A 81 -6.73 2.42 7.64
C ILE A 81 -5.72 3.26 8.40
N SER A 82 -6.18 3.96 9.44
CA SER A 82 -5.31 4.75 10.30
C SER A 82 -4.21 3.89 10.94
N TYR A 83 -3.08 4.51 11.29
CA TYR A 83 -2.00 3.79 11.98
C TYR A 83 -2.48 3.10 13.28
N ALA A 84 -3.40 3.73 14.03
CA ALA A 84 -4.02 3.12 15.20
C ALA A 84 -4.84 1.87 14.83
N GLY A 85 -5.61 1.93 13.74
CA GLY A 85 -6.37 0.78 13.24
C GLY A 85 -5.47 -0.38 12.77
N ILE A 86 -4.34 -0.07 12.13
CA ILE A 86 -3.34 -1.08 11.75
C ILE A 86 -2.82 -1.81 12.98
N ASN A 87 -2.46 -1.08 14.03
CA ASN A 87 -1.98 -1.67 15.29
C ASN A 87 -3.04 -2.54 15.98
N GLN A 88 -4.33 -2.17 15.89
CA GLN A 88 -5.42 -3.00 16.40
C GLN A 88 -5.52 -4.32 15.63
N ILE A 89 -5.40 -4.30 14.30
CA ILE A 89 -5.39 -5.51 13.48
C ILE A 89 -4.20 -6.40 13.87
N LEU A 90 -2.99 -5.84 13.96
CA LEU A 90 -1.79 -6.56 14.37
C LEU A 90 -1.96 -7.22 15.75
N ALA A 91 -2.60 -6.54 16.70
CA ALA A 91 -2.83 -7.06 18.06
C ALA A 91 -3.96 -8.11 18.13
N SER A 92 -4.83 -8.18 17.12
CA SER A 92 -6.01 -9.07 17.15
C SER A 92 -5.69 -10.54 16.91
N GLY A 93 -4.49 -10.87 16.39
CA GLY A 93 -4.08 -12.25 16.12
C GLY A 93 -4.70 -12.86 14.85
N VAL A 94 -5.37 -12.08 14.01
CA VAL A 94 -5.97 -12.55 12.73
C VAL A 94 -5.00 -12.57 11.54
N ASN A 95 -3.76 -12.15 11.77
CA ASN A 95 -2.71 -12.15 10.76
C ASN A 95 -2.40 -13.58 10.32
N THR A 96 -2.29 -13.79 9.01
CA THR A 96 -1.92 -15.09 8.43
C THR A 96 -0.44 -15.17 8.08
N THR A 97 0.26 -14.04 8.17
CA THR A 97 1.70 -13.89 7.97
C THR A 97 2.30 -12.99 9.04
N GLU A 98 3.61 -13.10 9.23
CA GLU A 98 4.38 -12.09 9.95
C GLU A 98 4.40 -10.74 9.20
N VAL A 99 4.80 -9.68 9.89
CA VAL A 99 5.03 -8.39 9.22
C VAL A 99 6.28 -8.51 8.35
N ARG A 100 6.05 -8.56 7.03
CA ARG A 100 7.10 -8.59 6.02
C ARG A 100 7.51 -7.18 5.64
N ARG A 101 8.65 -7.04 4.98
CA ARG A 101 9.11 -5.77 4.43
C ARG A 101 9.48 -5.94 2.97
N ASP A 102 8.90 -5.12 2.10
CA ASP A 102 9.32 -5.08 0.71
C ASP A 102 10.69 -4.36 0.61
N PRO A 103 11.74 -5.01 0.11
CA PRO A 103 13.08 -4.45 0.08
C PRO A 103 13.24 -3.31 -0.94
N TYR A 104 12.37 -3.22 -1.95
CA TYR A 104 12.40 -2.18 -2.97
C TYR A 104 11.57 -0.96 -2.56
N LEU A 105 10.33 -1.19 -2.10
CA LEU A 105 9.41 -0.14 -1.66
C LEU A 105 9.79 0.44 -0.30
N LYS A 106 10.56 -0.31 0.51
CA LYS A 106 11.02 0.03 1.88
C LYS A 106 9.90 0.11 2.92
N THR A 107 8.72 -0.42 2.61
CA THR A 107 7.49 -0.36 3.42
C THR A 107 7.13 -1.75 3.97
N PRO A 108 6.63 -1.84 5.22
CA PRO A 108 6.10 -3.10 5.76
C PRO A 108 4.78 -3.48 5.10
N TYR A 109 4.47 -4.78 5.08
CA TYR A 109 3.16 -5.29 4.68
C TYR A 109 2.88 -6.64 5.35
N TYR A 110 1.62 -7.02 5.43
CA TYR A 110 1.22 -8.34 5.94
C TYR A 110 -0.15 -8.75 5.41
N ASN A 111 -0.38 -10.06 5.39
CA ASN A 111 -1.65 -10.65 5.04
C ASN A 111 -2.42 -11.02 6.31
N TYR A 112 -3.74 -10.89 6.26
CA TYR A 112 -4.64 -11.32 7.33
C TYR A 112 -6.00 -11.72 6.78
N ARG A 113 -6.74 -12.52 7.54
CA ARG A 113 -8.14 -12.84 7.21
C ARG A 113 -9.08 -12.05 8.09
N ASP A 114 -10.04 -11.41 7.46
CA ASP A 114 -11.13 -10.78 8.19
C ASP A 114 -11.95 -11.86 8.90
N SER A 115 -12.15 -11.71 10.22
CA SER A 115 -12.75 -12.75 11.06
C SER A 115 -14.23 -12.99 10.77
N GLU A 116 -14.92 -12.02 10.19
CA GLU A 116 -16.35 -12.10 9.88
C GLU A 116 -16.59 -12.68 8.48
N SER A 117 -15.91 -12.13 7.47
CA SER A 117 -16.10 -12.53 6.08
C SER A 117 -15.18 -13.67 5.61
N GLY A 118 -14.11 -13.96 6.36
CA GLY A 118 -13.07 -14.91 5.97
C GLY A 118 -12.20 -14.46 4.79
N LYS A 119 -12.45 -13.26 4.26
CA LYS A 119 -11.73 -12.70 3.11
C LYS A 119 -10.28 -12.42 3.45
N LEU A 120 -9.40 -12.69 2.48
CA LEU A 120 -7.99 -12.39 2.58
C LEU A 120 -7.74 -10.92 2.23
N TYR A 121 -7.03 -10.22 3.11
CA TYR A 121 -6.60 -8.86 2.91
C TYR A 121 -5.08 -8.76 2.98
N GLN A 122 -4.50 -7.88 2.16
CA GLN A 122 -3.11 -7.45 2.29
C GLN A 122 -3.08 -5.99 2.76
N MET A 123 -2.43 -5.76 3.90
CA MET A 123 -2.22 -4.45 4.50
C MET A 123 -0.86 -3.90 4.08
N TRP A 124 -0.83 -2.66 3.62
CA TRP A 124 0.37 -1.88 3.27
C TRP A 124 0.41 -0.55 4.00
#